data_AF-A0A158KZ05-F1
#
_entry.id   AF-A0A158KZ05-F1
#
_cell.length_a   1.000
_cell.length_b   1.000
_cell.length_c   1.000
_cell.angle_alpha   90.00
_cell.angle_beta   90.00
_cell.angle_gamma   90.00
#
_symmetry.space_group_name_H-M   'P 1'
#
loop_
_entity.id
_entity.type
_entity.pdbx_description
1 polymer ?
#
loop_
_entity_poly.entity_id
_entity_poly.type
_entity_poly.pdbx_seq_one_letter_code
_entity_poly.pdbx_strand_id
1 'polypeptide(L)'
;MMPYDLRGRSEVLRRRASAEGDFSRRRLQEDIARLADIAEYQLGFDAMLHSNLAVVRYRAEQQQLLAALDCLDAAIQEFNSHS
;
A
#
# COMPACT_ATOMS: atom_id res chain seq x y z
N MET A 1 15.80 -7.03 -13.46
CA MET A 1 14.65 -7.09 -12.54
C MET A 1 13.92 -5.77 -12.68
N MET A 2 12.75 -5.76 -13.34
CA MET A 2 12.01 -4.51 -13.51
C MET A 2 11.53 -4.05 -12.13
N PRO A 3 11.80 -2.80 -11.70
CA PRO A 3 11.23 -2.30 -10.47
C PRO A 3 9.71 -2.39 -10.60
N TYR A 4 9.08 -3.07 -9.65
CA TYR A 4 7.63 -3.02 -9.55
C TYR A 4 7.24 -1.57 -9.35
N ASP A 5 6.37 -1.08 -10.22
CA ASP A 5 5.84 0.26 -10.09
C ASP A 5 4.80 0.30 -8.95
N LEU A 6 5.30 0.37 -7.71
CA LEU A 6 4.49 0.39 -6.50
C LEU A 6 3.57 1.62 -6.48
N ARG A 7 4.06 2.77 -6.96
CA ARG A 7 3.28 4.01 -7.07
C ARG A 7 2.19 3.93 -8.13
N GLY A 8 2.48 3.42 -9.32
CA GLY A 8 1.47 3.21 -10.34
C GLY A 8 0.34 2.29 -9.86
N ARG A 9 0.67 1.27 -9.06
CA ARG A 9 -0.32 0.37 -8.46
C ARG A 9 -1.13 1.00 -7.34
N SER A 10 -0.51 1.77 -6.44
CA SER A 10 -1.25 2.48 -5.38
C SER A 10 -2.23 3.49 -5.99
N GLU A 11 -1.86 4.18 -7.08
CA GLU A 11 -2.74 5.09 -7.80
C GLU A 11 -3.94 4.37 -8.45
N VAL A 12 -3.72 3.20 -9.06
CA VAL A 12 -4.81 2.38 -9.60
C VAL A 12 -5.78 1.94 -8.49
N LEU A 13 -5.26 1.53 -7.33
CA LEU A 13 -6.09 1.16 -6.18
C LEU A 13 -6.83 2.38 -5.61
N ARG A 14 -6.20 3.56 -5.60
CA ARG A 14 -6.83 4.81 -5.18
C ARG A 14 -8.02 5.13 -6.06
N ARG A 15 -7.86 5.10 -7.39
CA ARG A 15 -8.96 5.30 -8.36
C ARG A 15 -10.10 4.31 -8.16
N ARG A 16 -9.79 3.04 -7.85
CA ARG A 16 -10.80 2.00 -7.58
C ARG A 16 -11.50 2.20 -6.23
N ALA A 17 -10.79 2.69 -5.20
CA ALA A 17 -11.37 3.03 -3.91
C ALA A 17 -12.23 4.30 -3.98
N SER A 18 -11.87 5.25 -4.85
CA SER A 18 -12.65 6.46 -5.14
C SER A 18 -13.87 6.23 -6.02
N ALA A 19 -13.87 5.17 -6.84
CA ALA A 19 -15.00 4.82 -7.69
C ALA A 19 -16.12 4.21 -6.84
N GLU A 20 -17.04 5.06 -6.39
CA GLU A 20 -18.29 4.65 -5.75
C GLU A 20 -19.11 3.80 -6.73
N GLY A 21 -19.08 2.46 -6.61
CA GLY A 21 -20.00 1.65 -7.39
C GLY A 21 -19.77 0.13 -7.41
N ASP A 22 -18.58 -0.34 -7.79
CA ASP A 22 -18.49 -1.72 -8.34
C ASP A 22 -17.40 -2.62 -7.76
N PHE A 23 -16.46 -2.09 -6.97
CA PHE A 23 -15.38 -2.91 -6.42
C PHE A 23 -15.72 -3.45 -5.03
N SER A 24 -15.64 -4.77 -4.88
CA SER A 24 -15.71 -5.42 -3.57
C SER A 24 -14.64 -4.81 -2.66
N ARG A 25 -15.07 -4.10 -1.62
CA ARG A 25 -14.19 -3.47 -0.61
C ARG A 25 -13.19 -4.47 -0.03
N ARG A 26 -13.62 -5.74 0.09
CA ARG A 26 -12.78 -6.86 0.53
C ARG A 26 -11.64 -7.16 -0.44
N ARG A 27 -11.90 -7.11 -1.75
CA ARG A 27 -10.87 -7.27 -2.78
C ARG A 27 -9.87 -6.13 -2.77
N LEU A 28 -10.34 -4.89 -2.57
CA LEU A 28 -9.45 -3.74 -2.43
C LEU A 28 -8.56 -3.83 -1.18
N GLN A 29 -9.11 -4.28 -0.05
CA GLN A 29 -8.34 -4.55 1.17
C GLN A 29 -7.23 -5.58 0.91
N GLU A 30 -7.57 -6.71 0.27
CA GLU A 30 -6.61 -7.76 -0.08
C GLU A 30 -5.52 -7.26 -1.04
N ASP A 31 -5.89 -6.45 -2.03
CA ASP A 31 -4.95 -5.86 -2.98
C ASP A 31 -3.99 -4.86 -2.29
N ILE A 32 -4.47 -4.07 -1.33
CA ILE A 32 -3.64 -3.15 -0.54
C ILE A 32 -2.67 -3.92 0.35
N ALA A 33 -3.15 -4.96 1.06
CA ALA A 33 -2.31 -5.80 1.90
C ALA A 33 -1.20 -6.48 1.08
N ARG A 34 -1.57 -7.05 -0.07
CA ARG A 34 -0.60 -7.65 -1.00
C ARG A 34 0.41 -6.62 -1.52
N LEU A 35 -0.01 -5.38 -1.79
CA LEU A 35 0.91 -4.34 -2.23
C LEU A 35 1.91 -3.96 -1.13
N ALA A 36 1.48 -3.95 0.14
CA ALA A 36 2.36 -3.78 1.28
C ALA A 36 3.38 -4.94 1.40
N ASP A 37 2.96 -6.20 1.25
CA ASP A 37 3.88 -7.36 1.26
C ASP A 37 4.94 -7.27 0.16
N ILE A 38 4.53 -6.85 -1.05
CA ILE A 38 5.44 -6.69 -2.19
C ILE A 38 6.42 -5.55 -1.94
N ALA A 39 5.95 -4.43 -1.38
CA ALA A 39 6.81 -3.30 -1.02
C ALA A 39 7.88 -3.74 0.00
N GLU A 40 7.49 -4.47 1.04
CA GLU A 40 8.40 -5.03 2.03
C GLU A 40 9.45 -5.96 1.41
N TYR A 41 9.02 -6.86 0.52
CA TYR A 41 9.93 -7.80 -0.14
C TYR A 41 10.94 -7.11 -1.06
N GLN A 42 10.54 -6.01 -1.72
CA GLN A 42 11.37 -5.35 -2.74
C GLN A 42 12.31 -4.31 -2.19
N LEU A 43 11.86 -3.55 -1.21
CA LEU A 43 12.66 -2.55 -0.53
C LEU A 43 13.60 -3.21 0.49
N GLY A 44 13.34 -4.49 0.83
CA GLY A 44 14.11 -5.24 1.80
C GLY A 44 13.57 -5.05 3.21
N PHE A 45 14.04 -5.91 4.13
CA PHE A 45 13.61 -5.84 5.52
C PHE A 45 14.28 -4.64 6.20
N ASP A 46 13.50 -3.59 6.40
CA ASP A 46 13.81 -2.45 7.25
C ASP A 46 12.76 -2.35 8.36
N ALA A 47 13.19 -2.15 9.61
CA ALA A 47 12.29 -2.19 10.77
C ALA A 47 11.28 -1.04 10.78
N MET A 48 11.67 0.12 10.22
CA MET A 48 10.82 1.29 10.11
C MET A 48 9.81 1.10 8.99
N LEU A 49 10.25 0.62 7.83
CA LEU A 49 9.37 0.24 6.72
C LEU A 49 8.35 -0.83 7.16
N HIS A 50 8.80 -1.89 7.85
CA HIS A 50 7.93 -2.95 8.38
C HIS A 50 6.83 -2.37 9.29
N SER A 51 7.21 -1.48 10.20
CA SER A 51 6.26 -0.83 11.12
C SER A 51 5.25 0.04 10.37
N ASN A 52 5.70 0.80 9.38
CA ASN A 52 4.83 1.62 8.55
C ASN A 52 3.86 0.76 7.71
N LEU A 53 4.33 -0.35 7.15
CA LEU A 53 3.50 -1.29 6.38
C LEU A 53 2.50 -2.06 7.27
N ALA A 54 2.82 -2.31 8.54
CA ALA A 54 1.85 -2.85 9.50
C ALA A 54 0.66 -1.90 9.71
N VAL A 55 0.91 -0.58 9.76
CA VAL A 55 -0.16 0.44 9.84
C VAL A 55 -1.02 0.45 8.57
N VAL A 56 -0.42 0.27 7.40
CA VAL A 56 -1.16 0.13 6.12
C VAL A 56 -2.13 -1.05 6.19
N ARG A 57 -1.67 -2.22 6.63
CA ARG A 57 -2.51 -3.43 6.76
C ARG A 57 -3.65 -3.20 7.74
N TYR A 58 -3.36 -2.63 8.91
CA TYR A 58 -4.37 -2.30 9.91
C TYR A 58 -5.46 -1.36 9.36
N ARG A 59 -5.08 -0.29 8.66
CA ARG A 59 -6.06 0.64 8.05
C ARG A 59 -6.89 -0.01 6.96
N ALA A 60 -6.29 -0.90 6.16
CA ALA A 60 -7.02 -1.67 5.16
C ALA A 60 -8.09 -2.58 5.82
N GLU A 61 -7.76 -3.22 6.95
CA GLU A 61 -8.70 -4.02 7.74
C GLU A 61 -9.85 -3.19 8.35
N GLN A 62 -9.57 -1.95 8.78
CA GLN A 62 -10.58 -1.00 9.24
C GLN A 62 -11.43 -0.41 8.11
N GLN A 63 -11.32 -0.93 6.88
CA GLN A 63 -11.98 -0.41 5.68
C GLN A 63 -11.64 1.05 5.35
N GLN A 64 -10.56 1.58 5.92
CA GLN A 64 -10.04 2.91 5.62
C GLN A 64 -9.10 2.85 4.41
N LEU A 65 -9.61 2.38 3.27
CA LEU A 65 -8.82 2.01 2.09
C LEU A 65 -7.98 3.17 1.54
N LEU A 66 -8.54 4.38 1.48
CA LEU A 66 -7.81 5.57 1.01
C LEU A 66 -6.67 5.94 1.98
N ALA A 67 -6.94 5.93 3.28
CA ALA A 67 -5.91 6.20 4.29
C ALA A 67 -4.81 5.13 4.31
N ALA A 68 -5.16 3.87 4.05
CA ALA A 68 -4.18 2.79 3.91
C ALA A 68 -3.25 3.03 2.71
N LEU A 69 -3.80 3.48 1.58
CA LEU A 69 -3.01 3.83 0.38
C LEU A 69 -2.12 5.06 0.61
N ASP A 70 -2.62 6.08 1.32
CA ASP A 70 -1.82 7.26 1.68
C ASP A 70 -0.64 6.86 2.59
N CYS A 71 -0.89 6.00 3.59
CA CYS A 71 0.17 5.46 4.43
C CYS A 71 1.19 4.63 3.65
N LEU A 72 0.74 3.86 2.65
CA LEU A 72 1.64 3.06 1.81
C LEU A 72 2.55 3.94 0.95
N ASP A 73 1.99 4.96 0.31
CA ASP A 73 2.74 5.93 -0.49
C ASP A 73 3.77 6.68 0.38
N ALA A 74 3.38 7.08 1.59
CA ALA A 74 4.26 7.72 2.56
C ALA A 74 5.41 6.80 3.00
N ALA A 75 5.10 5.54 3.34
CA ALA A 75 6.10 4.56 3.76
C ALA A 75 7.16 4.32 2.68
N ILE A 76 6.74 4.18 1.43
CA ILE A 76 7.63 4.00 0.28
C ILE A 76 8.47 5.26 0.04
N GLN A 77 7.87 6.45 0.15
CA GLN A 77 8.59 7.71 -0.03
C GLN A 77 9.64 7.95 1.07
N GLU A 78 9.28 7.66 2.31
CA GLU A 78 10.18 7.79 3.47
C GLU A 78 11.38 6.84 3.31
N PHE A 79 11.14 5.57 2.98
CA PHE A 79 12.20 4.61 2.70
C PHE A 79 13.14 5.09 1.57
N ASN A 80 12.59 5.58 0.46
CA ASN A 80 13.38 6.10 -0.65
C ASN A 80 14.13 7.41 -0.33
N SER A 81 13.71 8.16 0.69
CA SER A 81 14.38 9.40 1.11
C SER A 81 15.52 9.13 2.10
N HIS A 82 15.48 7.97 2.76
CA HIS A 82 16.45 7.56 3.79
C HIS A 82 17.41 6.44 3.36
N SER A 83 17.16 5.76 2.22
CA SER A 83 18.08 4.82 1.56
C SER A 83 19.00 5.53 0.56
#